data_AF-A0A7V2QH44-F1
#
_entry.id   AF-A0A7V2QH44-F1
#
_cell.length_a   1.000
_cell.length_b   1.000
_cell.length_c   1.000
_cell.angle_alpha   90.00
_cell.angle_beta   90.00
_cell.angle_gamma   90.00
#
_symmetry.space_group_name_H-M   'P 1'
#
loop_
_entity.id
_entity.type
_entity.pdbx_description
1 polymer ?
#
loop_
_entity_poly.entity_id
_entity_poly.type
_entity_poly.pdbx_seq_one_letter_code
_entity_poly.pdbx_strand_id
1 'polypeptide(L)'
;MPRSIRLYVSSSPDLAPEREALGRAVATLPVSLGWEIRHTPLVGEPEGDSLSFVASCDLFVVLLGADFAAPMGSEWQEARRHRRLMLAFSKRVARSPSAQWVFYQKGVEWEPFDSPAELERLLVRRLARTLLDVGERLDLHLSDVEGLLALLAEESEEEEPKEPDRRSGAGRSGIILGER
;
A
#
# COMPACT_ATOMS: atom_id res chain seq x y z
N MET A 1 23.55 0.91 16.82
CA MET A 1 22.51 -0.09 16.48
C MET A 1 22.45 -0.20 14.97
N PRO A 2 22.27 -1.38 14.39
CA PRO A 2 22.03 -1.48 12.96
C PRO A 2 20.78 -0.67 12.61
N ARG A 3 20.85 0.10 11.51
CA ARG A 3 19.72 0.89 11.00
C ARG A 3 18.58 -0.06 10.62
N SER A 4 17.34 0.33 10.87
CA SER A 4 16.15 -0.36 10.40
C SER A 4 15.45 0.46 9.31
N ILE A 5 14.76 -0.22 8.41
CA ILE A 5 13.84 0.40 7.45
C ILE A 5 12.60 0.86 8.23
N ARG A 6 12.30 2.15 8.17
CA ARG A 6 11.18 2.75 8.90
C ARG A 6 9.98 2.88 7.98
N LEU A 7 8.95 2.08 8.25
CA LEU A 7 7.71 2.03 7.47
C LEU A 7 6.55 2.57 8.30
N TYR A 8 5.88 3.60 7.80
CA TYR A 8 4.62 4.06 8.37
C TYR A 8 3.44 3.61 7.51
N VAL A 9 2.39 3.11 8.14
CA VAL A 9 1.17 2.62 7.49
C VAL A 9 -0.02 3.44 7.95
N SER A 10 -0.48 4.35 7.10
CA SER A 10 -1.74 5.06 7.30
C SER A 10 -2.88 4.22 6.74
N SER A 11 -3.84 3.79 7.56
CA SER A 11 -4.89 2.86 7.10
C SER A 11 -6.28 3.21 7.58
N SER A 12 -7.26 3.06 6.70
CA SER A 12 -8.68 3.17 7.07
C SER A 12 -9.06 2.19 8.17
N PRO A 13 -9.99 2.56 9.07
CA PRO A 13 -10.31 1.76 10.26
C PRO A 13 -10.94 0.39 9.94
N ASP A 14 -11.54 0.25 8.76
CA ASP A 14 -12.17 -0.99 8.28
C ASP A 14 -11.18 -2.04 7.73
N LEU A 15 -9.88 -1.75 7.75
CA LEU A 15 -8.84 -2.53 7.07
C LEU A 15 -7.94 -3.34 8.02
N ALA A 16 -8.48 -3.85 9.14
CA ALA A 16 -7.70 -4.66 10.07
C ALA A 16 -7.06 -5.92 9.42
N PRO A 17 -7.78 -6.72 8.60
CA PRO A 17 -7.18 -7.87 7.91
C PRO A 17 -6.07 -7.47 6.93
N GLU A 18 -6.21 -6.34 6.27
CA GLU A 18 -5.22 -5.78 5.35
C GLU A 18 -3.96 -5.29 6.07
N ARG A 19 -4.08 -4.77 7.30
CA ARG A 19 -2.92 -4.45 8.14
C ARG A 19 -2.11 -5.70 8.50
N GLU A 20 -2.78 -6.81 8.79
CA GLU A 20 -2.11 -8.09 9.01
C GLU A 20 -1.42 -8.60 7.74
N ALA A 21 -2.08 -8.46 6.59
CA ALA A 21 -1.51 -8.79 5.29
C ALA A 21 -0.25 -7.99 4.98
N LEU A 22 -0.21 -6.71 5.37
CA LEU A 22 1.00 -5.89 5.25
C LEU A 22 2.14 -6.42 6.12
N GLY A 23 1.85 -6.82 7.37
CA GLY A 23 2.86 -7.43 8.23
C GLY A 23 3.46 -8.69 7.62
N ARG A 24 2.63 -9.55 7.01
CA ARG A 24 3.10 -10.73 6.28
C ARG A 24 3.91 -10.37 5.03
N ALA A 25 3.44 -9.40 4.24
CA ALA A 25 4.16 -8.94 3.06
C ALA A 25 5.58 -8.44 3.40
N VAL A 26 5.72 -7.68 4.49
CA VAL A 26 7.04 -7.23 4.97
C VAL A 26 7.91 -8.39 5.42
N ALA A 27 7.33 -9.39 6.10
CA ALA A 27 8.06 -10.58 6.54
C ALA A 27 8.53 -11.48 5.38
N THR A 28 7.88 -11.41 4.21
CA THR A 28 8.28 -12.14 2.99
C THR A 28 9.49 -11.51 2.29
N LEU A 29 9.78 -10.22 2.50
CA LEU A 29 10.85 -9.53 1.80
C LEU A 29 12.24 -10.06 2.22
N PRO A 30 13.10 -10.48 1.28
CA PRO A 30 14.43 -11.03 1.56
C PRO A 30 15.45 -9.92 1.84
N VAL A 31 15.20 -9.12 2.88
CA VAL A 31 16.11 -8.05 3.32
C VAL A 31 16.70 -8.34 4.69
N SER A 32 18.02 -8.15 4.81
CA SER A 32 18.77 -8.37 6.04
C SER A 32 18.57 -7.25 7.08
N LEU A 33 18.18 -6.05 6.64
CA LEU A 33 17.85 -4.94 7.52
C LEU A 33 16.55 -5.20 8.27
N GLY A 34 16.54 -4.88 9.56
CA GLY A 34 15.32 -4.94 10.37
C GLY A 34 14.30 -3.88 9.95
N TRP A 35 13.05 -4.07 10.38
CA TRP A 35 11.95 -3.13 10.12
C TRP A 35 11.46 -2.47 11.41
N GLU A 36 11.24 -1.16 11.38
CA GLU A 36 10.43 -0.46 12.38
C GLU A 36 9.11 -0.06 11.70
N ILE A 37 8.04 -0.78 12.00
CA ILE A 37 6.71 -0.55 11.40
C ILE A 37 5.80 0.13 12.42
N ARG A 38 5.18 1.23 12.02
CA ARG A 38 4.11 1.87 12.79
C ARG A 38 2.86 2.03 11.94
N HIS A 39 1.71 2.04 12.61
CA HIS A 39 0.41 2.15 11.97
C HIS A 39 -0.34 3.38 12.50
N THR A 40 -1.36 3.81 11.77
CA THR A 40 -2.45 4.63 12.33
C THR A 40 -2.93 3.99 13.64
N PRO A 41 -2.97 4.74 14.75
CA PRO A 41 -3.45 4.23 16.03
C PRO A 41 -4.93 3.83 15.91
N LEU A 42 -5.31 2.75 16.59
CA LEU A 42 -6.72 2.38 16.69
C LEU A 42 -7.46 3.38 17.59
N VAL A 43 -8.79 3.44 17.46
CA VAL A 43 -9.62 4.33 18.28
C VAL A 43 -9.37 4.05 19.76
N GLY A 44 -8.95 5.08 20.50
CA GLY A 44 -8.66 4.99 21.93
C GLY A 44 -7.21 4.62 22.27
N GLU A 45 -6.38 4.30 21.28
CA GLU A 45 -4.93 4.19 21.48
C GLU A 45 -4.30 5.59 21.55
N PRO A 46 -3.28 5.79 22.40
CA PRO A 46 -2.56 7.05 22.43
C PRO A 46 -1.89 7.31 21.08
N GLU A 47 -2.14 8.49 20.50
CA GLU A 47 -1.57 8.88 19.20
C GLU A 47 -0.03 8.94 19.22
N GLY A 48 0.59 8.97 20.41
CA GLY A 48 2.04 8.95 20.59
C GLY A 48 2.73 10.06 19.80
N ASP A 49 3.98 9.81 19.41
CA ASP A 49 4.73 10.69 18.51
C ASP A 49 4.64 10.18 17.06
N SER A 50 3.42 9.86 16.60
CA SER A 50 3.20 9.27 15.27
C SER A 50 3.59 10.20 14.14
N LEU A 51 3.35 11.51 14.28
CA LEU A 51 3.70 12.48 13.24
C LEU A 51 5.22 12.67 13.09
N SER A 52 6.00 12.64 14.18
CA SER A 52 7.47 12.68 14.04
C SER A 52 8.00 11.42 13.35
N PHE A 53 7.37 10.27 13.60
CA PHE A 53 7.69 9.05 12.88
C PHE A 53 7.36 9.18 11.39
N VAL A 54 6.18 9.70 11.03
CA VAL A 54 5.81 9.98 9.64
C VAL A 54 6.82 10.90 8.97
N ALA A 55 7.24 11.98 9.65
CA ALA A 55 8.22 12.94 9.13
C ALA A 55 9.60 12.32 8.85
N SER A 56 9.93 11.23 9.55
CA SER A 56 11.26 10.60 9.54
C SER A 56 11.29 9.16 9.02
N CYS A 57 10.16 8.63 8.55
CA CYS A 57 10.07 7.32 7.93
C CYS A 57 10.74 7.30 6.55
N ASP A 58 11.18 6.12 6.13
CA ASP A 58 11.75 5.87 4.81
C ASP A 58 10.66 5.65 3.76
N LEU A 59 9.60 4.94 4.18
CA LEU A 59 8.46 4.57 3.35
C LEU A 59 7.14 4.90 4.08
N PHE A 60 6.17 5.41 3.32
CA PHE A 60 4.83 5.70 3.78
C PHE A 60 3.84 4.91 2.92
N VAL A 61 3.12 3.96 3.51
CA VAL A 61 2.04 3.23 2.86
C VAL A 61 0.71 3.83 3.30
N VAL A 62 -0.18 4.08 2.35
CA VAL A 62 -1.56 4.48 2.60
C VAL A 62 -2.53 3.44 2.06
N LEU A 63 -3.34 2.88 2.95
CA LEU A 63 -4.39 1.90 2.65
C LEU A 63 -5.75 2.59 2.79
N LEU A 64 -6.43 2.81 1.66
CA LEU A 64 -7.74 3.47 1.62
C LEU A 64 -8.87 2.44 1.46
N GLY A 65 -9.70 2.33 2.49
CA GLY A 65 -10.89 1.50 2.57
C GLY A 65 -12.17 2.29 2.30
N ALA A 66 -13.23 2.00 3.06
CA ALA A 66 -14.53 2.65 2.91
C ALA A 66 -14.52 4.11 3.39
N ASP A 67 -13.68 4.44 4.38
CA ASP A 67 -13.61 5.78 4.95
C ASP A 67 -12.17 6.30 5.09
N PHE A 68 -12.00 7.62 5.11
CA PHE A 68 -10.74 8.29 5.42
C PHE A 68 -10.94 9.09 6.71
N ALA A 69 -10.62 8.45 7.82
CA ALA A 69 -10.91 8.94 9.16
C ALA A 69 -9.68 9.53 9.84
N ALA A 70 -9.88 10.37 10.85
CA ALA A 70 -8.78 10.81 11.70
C ALA A 70 -8.15 9.59 12.41
N PRO A 71 -6.81 9.57 12.62
CA PRO A 71 -5.85 10.64 12.31
C PRO A 71 -5.22 10.60 10.89
N MET A 72 -5.72 9.79 9.95
CA MET A 72 -5.10 9.64 8.61
C MET A 72 -4.88 10.96 7.87
N GLY A 73 -5.76 11.95 8.09
CA GLY A 73 -5.64 13.28 7.49
C GLY A 73 -4.35 14.01 7.88
N SER A 74 -3.96 13.99 9.15
CA SER A 74 -2.73 14.62 9.61
C SER A 74 -1.50 13.82 9.17
N GLU A 75 -1.57 12.50 9.25
CA GLU A 75 -0.51 11.58 8.75
C GLU A 75 -0.21 11.83 7.27
N TRP A 76 -1.26 11.90 6.44
CA TRP A 76 -1.16 12.17 5.01
C TRP A 76 -0.51 13.52 4.72
N GLN A 77 -0.96 14.58 5.39
CA GLN A 77 -0.40 15.91 5.23
C GLN A 77 1.07 15.95 5.63
N GLU A 78 1.43 15.27 6.72
CA GLU A 78 2.79 15.22 7.23
C GLU A 78 3.73 14.48 6.26
N ALA A 79 3.27 13.34 5.72
CA ALA A 79 4.01 12.59 4.71
C ALA A 79 4.26 13.41 3.45
N ARG A 80 3.25 14.15 2.97
CA ARG A 80 3.37 15.03 1.80
C ARG A 80 4.29 16.22 2.07
N ARG A 81 4.15 16.87 3.22
CA ARG A 81 5.00 17.99 3.65
C ARG A 81 6.48 17.59 3.62
N HIS A 82 6.78 16.37 4.07
CA HIS A 82 8.13 15.81 4.12
C HIS A 82 8.54 15.03 2.87
N ARG A 83 7.71 15.03 1.81
CA ARG A 83 7.94 14.31 0.54
C ARG A 83 8.37 12.85 0.75
N ARG A 84 7.70 12.16 1.68
CA ARG A 84 7.93 10.73 1.92
C ARG A 84 7.63 9.93 0.65
N LEU A 85 8.34 8.83 0.45
CA LEU A 85 8.01 7.88 -0.62
C LEU A 85 6.70 7.21 -0.28
N MET A 86 5.68 7.49 -1.08
CA MET A 86 4.31 7.09 -0.82
C MET A 86 3.90 5.93 -1.72
N LEU A 87 3.41 4.84 -1.13
CA LEU A 87 2.76 3.73 -1.82
C LEU A 87 1.28 3.74 -1.45
N ALA A 88 0.41 3.91 -2.45
CA ALA A 88 -1.02 4.11 -2.22
C ALA A 88 -1.84 2.95 -2.76
N PHE A 89 -2.60 2.29 -1.87
CA PHE A 89 -3.44 1.16 -2.21
C PHE A 89 -4.88 1.45 -1.85
N SER A 90 -5.82 1.09 -2.73
CA SER A 90 -7.24 1.36 -2.51
C SER A 90 -8.07 0.09 -2.62
N LYS A 91 -8.84 -0.22 -1.57
CA LYS A 91 -9.80 -1.32 -1.61
C LYS A 91 -10.96 -0.95 -2.51
N ARG A 92 -11.43 -1.87 -3.36
CA ARG A 92 -12.62 -1.68 -4.20
C ARG A 92 -13.89 -1.83 -3.36
N VAL A 93 -14.28 -0.72 -2.72
CA VAL A 93 -15.49 -0.63 -1.87
C VAL A 93 -16.22 0.69 -2.12
N ALA A 94 -17.48 0.76 -1.68
CA ALA A 94 -18.21 2.04 -1.63
C ALA A 94 -17.52 2.98 -0.63
N ARG A 95 -17.21 4.21 -1.09
CA ARG A 95 -16.43 5.19 -0.32
C ARG A 95 -17.30 6.30 0.24
N SER A 96 -17.01 6.70 1.48
CA SER A 96 -17.51 7.92 2.09
C SER A 96 -17.06 9.18 1.31
N PRO A 97 -17.69 10.34 1.52
CA PRO A 97 -17.25 11.59 0.89
C PRO A 97 -15.79 11.96 1.21
N SER A 98 -15.33 11.72 2.45
CA SER A 98 -13.93 11.92 2.87
C SER A 98 -12.97 11.02 2.11
N ALA A 99 -13.29 9.74 1.98
CA ALA A 99 -12.49 8.80 1.20
C ALA A 99 -12.49 9.13 -0.30
N GLN A 100 -13.62 9.56 -0.87
CA GLN A 100 -13.68 9.99 -2.27
C GLN A 100 -12.81 11.22 -2.52
N TRP A 101 -12.83 12.20 -1.62
CA TRP A 101 -12.00 13.41 -1.74
C TRP A 101 -10.51 13.08 -1.82
N VAL A 102 -10.03 12.16 -0.95
CA VAL A 102 -8.64 11.69 -0.97
C VAL A 102 -8.35 10.87 -2.23
N PHE A 103 -9.25 9.97 -2.61
CA PHE A 103 -9.08 9.10 -3.77
C PHE A 103 -8.87 9.87 -5.08
N TYR A 104 -9.59 10.99 -5.26
CA TYR A 104 -9.47 11.83 -6.46
C TYR A 104 -8.40 12.93 -6.35
N GLN A 105 -7.61 12.95 -5.28
CA GLN A 105 -6.55 13.93 -5.13
C GLN A 105 -5.45 13.70 -6.19
N LYS A 106 -5.07 14.76 -6.90
CA LYS A 106 -4.00 14.70 -7.91
C LYS A 106 -2.65 14.35 -7.28
N GLY A 107 -1.82 13.62 -8.02
CA GLY A 107 -0.46 13.27 -7.62
C GLY A 107 -0.35 12.01 -6.76
N VAL A 108 -1.40 11.21 -6.72
CA VAL A 108 -1.43 9.90 -6.06
C VAL A 108 -1.83 8.86 -7.09
N GLU A 109 -1.00 7.83 -7.24
CA GLU A 109 -1.30 6.68 -8.08
C GLU A 109 -1.82 5.56 -7.18
N TRP A 110 -3.14 5.37 -7.15
CA TRP A 110 -3.78 4.32 -6.36
C TRP A 110 -3.71 2.97 -7.06
N GLU A 111 -3.08 1.99 -6.42
CA GLU A 111 -3.10 0.59 -6.85
C GLU A 111 -4.33 -0.10 -6.23
N PRO A 112 -5.31 -0.52 -7.05
CA PRO A 112 -6.56 -1.08 -6.54
C PRO A 112 -6.42 -2.55 -6.15
N PHE A 113 -7.14 -2.97 -5.11
CA PHE A 113 -7.23 -4.37 -4.65
C PHE A 113 -8.64 -4.72 -4.15
N ASP A 114 -9.00 -6.01 -4.18
CA ASP A 114 -10.29 -6.54 -3.70
C ASP A 114 -10.17 -7.29 -2.37
N SER A 115 -9.01 -7.89 -2.09
CA SER A 115 -8.84 -8.79 -0.92
C SER A 115 -7.50 -8.62 -0.19
N PRO A 116 -7.40 -9.03 1.09
CA PRO A 116 -6.13 -9.03 1.82
C PRO A 116 -5.02 -9.84 1.14
N ALA A 117 -5.36 -10.98 0.53
CA ALA A 117 -4.38 -11.82 -0.17
C ALA A 117 -3.87 -11.16 -1.47
N GLU A 118 -4.73 -10.43 -2.18
CA GLU A 118 -4.31 -9.62 -3.32
C GLU A 118 -3.43 -8.45 -2.87
N LEU A 119 -3.84 -7.74 -1.81
CA LEU A 119 -3.03 -6.67 -1.23
C LEU A 119 -1.64 -7.16 -0.81
N GLU A 120 -1.57 -8.35 -0.20
CA GLU A 120 -0.30 -8.96 0.21
C GLU A 120 0.67 -9.10 -0.98
N ARG A 121 0.22 -9.71 -2.09
CA ARG A 121 1.02 -9.85 -3.31
C ARG A 121 1.42 -8.48 -3.90
N LEU A 122 0.47 -7.55 -3.98
CA LEU A 122 0.73 -6.19 -4.47
C LEU A 122 1.78 -5.48 -3.62
N LEU A 123 1.68 -5.60 -2.29
CA LEU A 123 2.62 -5.02 -1.34
C LEU A 123 4.01 -5.62 -1.46
N VAL A 124 4.14 -6.95 -1.51
CA VAL A 124 5.43 -7.62 -1.67
C VAL A 124 6.14 -7.07 -2.91
N ARG A 125 5.47 -7.12 -4.06
CA ARG A 125 6.01 -6.61 -5.32
C ARG A 125 6.37 -5.13 -5.27
N ARG A 126 5.46 -4.30 -4.76
CA ARG A 126 5.64 -2.85 -4.76
C ARG A 126 6.74 -2.43 -3.80
N LEU A 127 6.81 -3.04 -2.62
CA LEU A 127 7.88 -2.81 -1.65
C LEU A 127 9.21 -3.28 -2.22
N ALA A 128 9.28 -4.47 -2.83
CA ALA A 128 10.53 -4.97 -3.40
C ALA A 128 11.09 -4.04 -4.48
N ARG A 129 10.25 -3.60 -5.43
CA ARG A 129 10.65 -2.60 -6.44
C ARG A 129 11.10 -1.29 -5.80
N THR A 130 10.35 -0.79 -4.82
CA THR A 130 10.68 0.47 -4.15
C THR A 130 12.01 0.37 -3.39
N LEU A 131 12.27 -0.74 -2.72
CA LEU A 131 13.53 -0.97 -2.01
C LEU A 131 14.72 -1.01 -2.96
N LEU A 132 14.57 -1.64 -4.14
CA LEU A 132 15.59 -1.59 -5.19
C LEU A 132 15.81 -0.16 -5.68
N ASP A 133 14.74 0.61 -5.91
CA ASP A 133 14.83 2.00 -6.39
C ASP A 133 15.56 2.93 -5.40
N VAL A 134 15.51 2.64 -4.09
CA VAL A 134 16.19 3.42 -3.05
C VAL A 134 17.30 2.67 -2.32
N GLY A 135 17.81 1.60 -2.92
CA GLY A 135 18.72 0.67 -2.25
C GLY A 135 19.97 1.35 -1.69
N GLU A 136 20.58 2.26 -2.47
CA GLU A 136 21.75 3.05 -2.04
C GLU A 136 21.47 3.90 -0.80
N ARG A 137 20.28 4.51 -0.72
CA ARG A 137 19.90 5.37 0.42
C ARG A 137 19.62 4.54 1.68
N LEU A 138 19.23 3.28 1.51
CA LEU A 138 18.94 2.37 2.61
C LEU A 138 20.15 1.53 3.01
N ASP A 139 21.28 1.68 2.33
CA ASP A 139 22.47 0.84 2.51
C ASP A 139 22.16 -0.67 2.33
N LEU A 140 21.33 -1.01 1.33
CA LEU A 140 21.03 -2.42 1.03
C LEU A 140 22.31 -3.17 0.64
N HIS A 141 22.49 -4.36 1.20
CA HIS A 141 23.61 -5.22 0.83
C HIS A 141 23.37 -5.85 -0.54
N LEU A 142 24.43 -6.25 -1.25
CA LEU A 142 24.32 -6.92 -2.55
C LEU A 142 23.39 -8.15 -2.48
N SER A 143 23.49 -8.93 -1.40
CA SER A 143 22.61 -10.09 -1.17
C SER A 143 21.13 -9.71 -1.03
N ASP A 144 20.82 -8.53 -0.46
CA ASP A 144 19.44 -8.05 -0.38
C ASP A 144 18.92 -7.69 -1.77
N VAL A 145 19.75 -7.03 -2.57
CA VAL A 145 19.42 -6.66 -3.96
C VAL A 145 19.17 -7.90 -4.80
N GLU A 146 20.06 -8.90 -4.73
CA GLU A 146 19.91 -10.18 -5.43
C GLU A 146 18.63 -10.91 -5.01
N GLY A 147 18.34 -10.97 -3.70
CA GLY A 147 17.11 -11.57 -3.18
C GLY A 147 15.85 -10.88 -3.68
N LEU A 148 15.84 -9.54 -3.68
CA LEU A 148 14.71 -8.75 -4.17
C LEU A 148 14.49 -8.92 -5.69
N LEU A 149 15.57 -9.01 -6.48
CA LEU A 149 15.48 -9.27 -7.91
C LEU A 149 14.95 -10.68 -8.21
N ALA A 150 15.42 -11.70 -7.48
CA ALA A 150 14.94 -13.07 -7.61
C ALA A 150 13.45 -13.17 -7.28
N LEU A 151 13.02 -12.55 -6.17
CA LEU A 151 11.61 -12.48 -5.77
C LEU A 151 10.72 -11.90 -6.88
N LEU A 152 11.15 -10.81 -7.52
CA LEU A 152 10.39 -10.18 -8.61
C LEU A 152 10.39 -11.00 -9.90
N ALA A 153 11.43 -11.80 -10.14
CA ALA A 153 11.49 -12.69 -11.29
C ALA A 153 10.52 -13.87 -11.14
N GLU A 154 10.49 -14.52 -9.97
CA GLU A 154 9.58 -15.63 -9.66
C GLU A 154 8.10 -15.22 -9.84
N GLU A 155 7.70 -14.05 -9.35
CA GLU A 155 6.33 -13.55 -9.54
C GLU A 155 5.99 -13.29 -11.01
N SER A 156 6.96 -12.88 -11.82
CA SER A 156 6.73 -12.61 -13.25
C SER A 156 6.50 -13.90 -14.05
N GLU A 157 7.12 -15.01 -13.63
CA GLU A 157 6.91 -16.34 -14.22
C GLU A 157 5.55 -16.94 -13.83
N GLU A 158 5.03 -16.62 -12.64
CA GLU A 158 3.70 -17.06 -12.20
C GLU A 158 2.54 -16.27 -12.86
N GLU A 159 2.79 -15.03 -13.31
CA GLU A 159 1.81 -14.18 -13.99
C GLU A 159 1.62 -14.50 -15.50
N GLU A 160 2.44 -15.37 -16.10
CA GLU A 160 2.22 -15.83 -17.49
C GLU A 160 0.90 -16.65 -17.60
N PRO A 161 -0.10 -16.18 -18.36
CA PRO A 161 -1.43 -16.79 -18.33
C PRO A 161 -1.46 -18.11 -19.11
N LYS A 162 -1.90 -19.18 -18.44
CA LYS A 162 -2.61 -20.28 -19.12
C LYS A 162 -3.83 -19.68 -19.82
N GLU A 163 -3.95 -19.89 -21.14
CA GLU A 163 -4.97 -19.31 -22.02
C GLU A 163 -6.36 -19.17 -21.36
N PRO A 164 -6.99 -17.99 -21.40
CA PRO A 164 -8.33 -17.82 -20.87
C PRO A 164 -9.38 -18.44 -21.78
N ASP A 165 -10.19 -19.34 -21.21
CA ASP A 165 -11.41 -19.87 -21.82
C ASP A 165 -12.41 -18.73 -22.08
N ARG A 166 -12.91 -18.70 -23.32
CA ARG A 166 -13.77 -17.65 -23.86
C ARG A 166 -15.15 -17.69 -23.23
N ARG A 167 -15.51 -16.74 -22.36
CA ARG A 167 -16.91 -16.29 -22.18
C ARG A 167 -16.97 -14.78 -21.93
N SER A 168 -17.21 -14.04 -23.02
CA SER A 168 -17.60 -12.62 -23.00
C SER A 168 -19.05 -12.50 -22.52
N GLY A 169 -19.26 -11.85 -21.36
CA GLY A 169 -20.57 -11.46 -20.84
C GLY A 169 -20.68 -9.94 -20.82
N ALA A 170 -21.65 -9.39 -21.56
CA ALA A 170 -21.84 -7.97 -21.78
C ALA A 170 -22.25 -7.21 -20.51
N GLY A 171 -21.34 -6.39 -19.98
CA GLY A 171 -21.59 -5.44 -18.88
C GLY A 171 -21.55 -3.99 -19.36
N ARG A 172 -22.46 -3.58 -20.26
CA ARG A 172 -22.62 -2.16 -20.64
C ARG A 172 -23.99 -1.66 -20.23
N SER A 173 -23.99 -0.59 -19.44
CA SER A 173 -25.15 0.13 -18.89
C SER A 173 -26.25 0.39 -19.92
N GLY A 174 -27.50 0.21 -19.49
CA GLY A 174 -28.70 0.57 -20.25
C GLY A 174 -29.23 1.95 -19.86
N ILE A 175 -29.74 2.69 -20.84
CA ILE A 175 -30.55 3.90 -20.67
C ILE A 175 -31.92 3.59 -21.28
N ILE A 176 -33.01 3.83 -20.54
CA ILE A 176 -34.39 3.69 -21.02
C ILE A 176 -34.91 5.09 -21.33
N LEU A 177 -35.32 5.32 -22.58
CA LEU A 177 -36.06 6.52 -22.98
C LEU A 177 -37.53 6.13 -23.20
N GLY A 178 -38.44 6.81 -22.50
CA GLY A 178 -39.88 6.67 -22.70
C GLY A 178 -40.35 7.63 -23.78
N GLU A 179 -41.03 7.10 -24.80
CA GLU A 179 -41.66 7.91 -25.84
C GLU A 179 -43.01 8.48 -25.34
N ARG A 180 -43.25 9.74 -25.67
CA ARG A 180 -44.58 10.31 -25.86
C ARG A 180 -44.60 11.03 -27.20
#